data_AF-A0A117R437-F1
#
_entry.id   AF-A0A117R437-F1
#
_cell.length_a   1.000
_cell.length_b   1.000
_cell.length_c   1.000
_cell.angle_alpha   90.00
_cell.angle_beta   90.00
_cell.angle_gamma   90.00
#
_symmetry.space_group_name_H-M   'P 1'
#
loop_
_entity.id
_entity.type
_entity.pdbx_description
1 polymer ?
#
loop_
_entity_poly.entity_id
_entity_poly.type
_entity_poly.pdbx_seq_one_letter_code
_entity_poly.pdbx_strand_id
1 'polypeptide(L)'
;MCAVQFPAIGLIWWIGEQLGDDYAYAGAYGAFAVFALACLLVVAPLVLPVLGLLHAVVHVLPAELLAHRAARRTRGPVWAWHLALTAVLGLIWAALALLLWDWPFTTTAPLFAALGVVPVFGLEWLRRRPRGPWAVWLPSLFASVGLFLLVFLGGVLATVTGILEEYEPPVLSAGQLTGTWRGEEGAVLSLGAGGRAELTDVPAESGSADQNAEPAFAVCDGTGTWLLDDKGGHERAGVVVRLDGECGQETYWRIGGTESEPELFVPFGDPDAPDVRILTRD
;
A
#
# COMPACT_ATOMS: atom_id res chain seq x y z
N MET A 1 -11.34 14.74 18.73
CA MET A 1 -12.02 13.42 18.63
C MET A 1 -11.99 12.88 17.21
N CYS A 2 -12.64 13.50 16.21
CA CYS A 2 -12.56 13.04 14.80
C CYS A 2 -11.14 12.96 14.23
N ALA A 3 -10.28 13.92 14.59
CA ALA A 3 -8.88 13.97 14.17
C ALA A 3 -8.05 12.75 14.60
N VAL A 4 -8.47 12.04 15.66
CA VAL A 4 -7.67 11.00 16.33
C VAL A 4 -7.47 9.77 15.45
N GLN A 5 -8.39 9.51 14.51
CA GLN A 5 -8.41 8.27 13.73
C GLN A 5 -7.62 8.36 12.43
N PHE A 6 -7.41 9.56 11.88
CA PHE A 6 -6.67 9.76 10.64
C PHE A 6 -5.19 9.30 10.67
N PRO A 7 -4.41 9.47 11.76
CA PRO A 7 -3.05 8.94 11.83
C PRO A 7 -3.04 7.42 11.81
N ALA A 8 -4.01 6.80 12.49
CA ALA A 8 -4.14 5.36 12.54
C ALA A 8 -4.52 4.78 11.16
N ILE A 9 -5.48 5.41 10.47
CA ILE A 9 -5.85 5.02 9.10
C ILE A 9 -4.68 5.21 8.14
N GLY A 10 -4.00 6.37 8.21
CA GLY A 10 -2.84 6.64 7.36
C GLY A 10 -1.70 5.65 7.61
N LEU A 11 -1.47 5.27 8.87
CA LEU A 11 -0.48 4.26 9.22
C LEU A 11 -0.89 2.85 8.76
N ILE A 12 -2.16 2.47 8.89
CA ILE A 12 -2.68 1.19 8.38
C ILE A 12 -2.53 1.12 6.85
N TRP A 13 -2.87 2.21 6.16
CA TRP A 13 -2.72 2.31 4.71
C TRP A 13 -1.25 2.24 4.29
N TRP A 14 -0.37 2.99 4.95
CA TRP A 14 1.07 2.94 4.70
C TRP A 14 1.68 1.56 4.98
N ILE A 15 1.30 0.91 6.08
CA ILE A 15 1.72 -0.46 6.38
C ILE A 15 1.21 -1.41 5.29
N GLY A 16 -0.05 -1.24 4.84
CA GLY A 16 -0.63 -2.07 3.78
C GLY A 16 0.08 -1.92 2.44
N GLU A 17 0.43 -0.69 2.03
CA GLU A 17 1.21 -0.45 0.80
C GLU A 17 2.62 -1.03 0.91
N GLN A 18 3.28 -0.90 2.07
CA GLN A 18 4.63 -1.44 2.26
C GLN A 18 4.66 -2.97 2.34
N LEU A 19 3.62 -3.59 2.89
CA LEU A 19 3.51 -5.06 2.96
C LEU A 19 3.05 -5.70 1.63
N GLY A 20 2.43 -4.91 0.74
CA GLY A 20 1.90 -5.37 -0.54
C GLY A 20 2.77 -5.02 -1.75
N ASP A 21 3.96 -4.45 -1.56
CA ASP A 21 4.89 -4.21 -2.66
C ASP A 21 5.61 -5.52 -3.03
N ASP A 22 5.03 -6.25 -3.98
CA ASP A 22 5.59 -7.49 -4.54
C ASP A 22 7.00 -7.29 -5.12
N TYR A 23 7.40 -6.05 -5.40
CA TYR A 23 8.66 -5.71 -6.05
C TYR A 23 9.70 -5.11 -5.09
N ALA A 24 9.35 -4.99 -3.81
CA ALA A 24 10.13 -4.46 -2.67
C ALA A 24 11.21 -3.43 -3.08
N TYR A 25 10.77 -2.23 -3.44
CA TYR A 25 11.70 -1.12 -3.70
C TYR A 25 12.12 -0.38 -2.44
N ALA A 26 11.40 -0.58 -1.34
CA ALA A 26 11.77 -0.07 -0.04
C ALA A 26 11.70 -1.22 0.94
N GLY A 27 12.84 -1.77 1.35
CA GLY A 27 12.88 -2.65 2.52
C GLY A 27 12.10 -1.98 3.64
N ALA A 28 11.15 -2.70 4.24
CA ALA A 28 10.15 -2.22 5.21
C ALA A 28 10.75 -1.49 6.44
N TYR A 29 12.08 -1.44 6.54
CA TYR A 29 12.87 -0.90 7.64
C TYR A 29 14.02 0.05 7.20
N GLY A 30 14.02 0.53 5.96
CA GLY A 30 15.04 1.44 5.43
C GLY A 30 15.00 2.86 6.00
N ALA A 31 16.05 3.65 5.75
CA ALA A 31 16.15 5.05 6.17
C ALA A 31 14.97 5.92 5.69
N PHE A 32 14.36 5.54 4.55
CA PHE A 32 13.18 6.17 3.99
C PHE A 32 11.92 5.98 4.86
N ALA A 33 11.74 4.80 5.47
CA ALA A 33 10.64 4.54 6.40
C ALA A 33 10.79 5.38 7.68
N VAL A 34 12.01 5.53 8.20
CA VAL A 34 12.31 6.39 9.35
C VAL A 34 12.06 7.87 9.01
N PHE A 35 12.45 8.31 7.81
CA PHE A 35 12.19 9.66 7.33
C PHE A 35 10.69 9.93 7.12
N ALA A 36 9.96 9.02 6.48
CA ALA A 36 8.51 9.10 6.29
C ALA A 36 7.78 9.15 7.64
N LEU A 37 8.21 8.34 8.61
CA LEU A 37 7.68 8.35 9.99
C LEU A 37 7.96 9.70 10.68
N ALA A 38 9.17 10.24 10.53
CA ALA A 38 9.52 11.55 11.07
C ALA A 38 8.69 12.67 10.43
N CYS A 39 8.51 12.65 9.11
CA CYS A 39 7.65 13.56 8.38
C CYS A 39 6.20 13.45 8.85
N LEU A 40 5.67 12.24 9.04
CA LEU A 40 4.33 12.01 9.56
C LEU A 40 4.18 12.62 10.96
N LEU A 41 5.16 12.43 11.86
CA LEU A 41 5.13 13.00 13.21
C LEU A 41 5.16 14.55 13.22
N VAL A 42 5.78 15.17 12.23
CA VAL A 42 5.84 16.65 12.09
C VAL A 42 4.60 17.21 11.39
N VAL A 43 4.12 16.54 10.35
CA VAL A 43 3.01 17.00 9.49
C VAL A 43 1.65 16.68 10.12
N ALA A 44 1.51 15.53 10.78
CA ALA A 44 0.23 15.12 11.36
C ALA A 44 -0.32 16.13 12.39
N PRO A 45 0.45 16.71 13.33
CA PRO A 45 -0.06 17.76 14.22
C PRO A 45 -0.66 18.97 13.49
N LEU A 46 -0.22 19.23 12.25
CA LEU A 46 -0.66 20.34 11.42
C LEU A 46 -1.89 19.99 10.56
N VAL A 47 -1.93 18.78 10.01
CA VAL A 47 -2.97 18.32 9.09
C VAL A 47 -4.17 17.71 9.82
N LEU A 48 -3.94 16.98 10.92
CA LEU A 48 -4.99 16.30 11.67
C LEU A 48 -6.09 17.22 12.22
N PRO A 49 -5.81 18.44 12.72
CA PRO A 49 -6.87 19.35 13.14
C PRO A 49 -7.78 19.75 11.96
N VAL A 50 -7.20 19.97 10.78
CA VAL A 50 -7.94 20.33 9.57
C VAL A 50 -8.78 19.16 9.08
N LEU A 51 -8.21 17.95 9.00
CA LEU A 51 -8.96 16.73 8.63
C LEU A 51 -10.04 16.39 9.65
N GLY A 52 -9.75 16.56 10.94
CA GLY A 52 -10.73 16.36 12.01
C GLY A 52 -11.89 17.36 11.94
N LEU A 53 -11.61 18.61 11.58
CA LEU A 53 -12.63 19.63 11.33
C LEU A 53 -13.46 19.28 10.10
N LEU A 54 -12.81 18.90 9.00
CA LEU A 54 -13.48 18.49 7.77
C LEU A 54 -14.41 17.29 8.02
N HIS A 55 -13.93 16.26 8.72
CA HIS A 55 -14.75 15.11 9.12
C HIS A 55 -15.92 15.53 10.01
N ALA A 56 -15.70 16.45 10.95
CA ALA A 56 -16.78 16.96 11.77
C ALA A 56 -17.84 17.69 10.93
N VAL A 57 -17.44 18.49 9.93
CA VAL A 57 -18.34 19.24 9.07
C VAL A 57 -19.10 18.35 8.09
N VAL A 58 -18.42 17.37 7.50
CA VAL A 58 -18.96 16.54 6.42
C VAL A 58 -19.74 15.34 6.94
N HIS A 59 -19.39 14.83 8.13
CA HIS A 59 -19.96 13.59 8.66
C HIS A 59 -20.74 13.80 9.96
N VAL A 60 -20.14 14.42 10.97
CA VAL A 60 -20.71 14.47 12.33
C VAL A 60 -21.81 15.53 12.46
N LEU A 61 -21.60 16.75 11.97
CA LEU A 61 -22.58 17.84 12.05
C LEU A 61 -23.88 17.51 11.29
N PRO A 62 -23.85 16.98 10.06
CA PRO A 62 -25.07 16.59 9.35
C PRO A 62 -25.82 15.48 10.09
N ALA A 63 -25.12 14.46 10.59
CA ALA A 63 -25.72 13.39 11.39
C ALA A 63 -26.39 13.94 12.65
N GLU A 64 -25.74 14.89 13.35
CA GLU A 64 -26.31 15.51 14.54
C GLU A 64 -27.59 16.30 14.25
N LEU A 65 -27.57 17.13 13.21
CA LEU A 65 -28.71 17.97 12.82
C LEU A 65 -29.91 17.10 12.43
N LEU A 66 -29.66 16.04 11.66
CA LEU A 66 -30.67 15.07 11.26
C LEU A 66 -31.20 14.28 12.45
N ALA A 67 -30.34 13.86 13.38
CA ALA A 67 -30.72 13.11 14.57
C ALA A 67 -31.66 13.91 15.48
N HIS A 68 -31.35 15.19 15.73
CA HIS A 68 -32.23 16.07 16.52
C HIS A 68 -33.57 16.31 15.83
N ARG A 69 -33.58 16.43 14.49
CA ARG A 69 -34.82 16.60 13.71
C ARG A 69 -35.67 15.33 13.74
N ALA A 70 -35.05 14.15 13.63
CA ALA A 70 -35.72 12.86 13.69
C ALA A 70 -36.28 12.58 15.10
N ALA A 71 -35.47 12.76 16.14
CA ALA A 71 -35.88 12.56 17.53
C ALA A 71 -37.05 13.47 17.94
N ARG A 72 -37.08 14.73 17.48
CA ARG A 72 -38.22 15.63 17.71
C ARG A 72 -39.53 15.12 17.09
N ARG A 73 -39.47 14.44 15.95
CA ARG A 73 -40.66 13.89 15.27
C ARG A 73 -41.12 12.57 15.88
N THR A 74 -40.19 11.70 16.26
CA THR A 74 -40.49 10.33 16.71
C THR A 74 -40.53 10.20 18.23
N ARG A 75 -40.22 11.27 18.99
CA ARG A 75 -40.06 11.28 20.45
C ARG A 75 -39.08 10.21 20.98
N GLY A 76 -38.17 9.73 20.14
CA GLY A 76 -37.19 8.73 20.48
C GLY A 76 -35.90 9.30 21.08
N PRO A 77 -35.01 8.44 21.60
CA PRO A 77 -33.73 8.87 22.14
C PRO A 77 -32.81 9.43 21.04
N VAL A 78 -32.24 10.62 21.28
CA VAL A 78 -31.38 11.32 20.30
C VAL A 78 -30.14 10.50 19.95
N TRP A 79 -29.54 9.82 20.93
CA TRP A 79 -28.33 9.02 20.74
C TRP A 79 -28.53 7.88 19.71
N ALA A 80 -29.71 7.22 19.72
CA ALA A 80 -29.99 6.12 18.79
C ALA A 80 -30.12 6.63 17.34
N TRP A 81 -30.78 7.77 17.15
CA TRP A 81 -30.86 8.42 15.84
C TRP A 81 -29.50 8.89 15.34
N HIS A 82 -28.64 9.37 16.24
CA HIS A 82 -27.29 9.78 15.90
C HIS A 82 -26.46 8.60 15.40
N LEU A 83 -26.46 7.47 16.12
CA LEU A 83 -25.76 6.24 15.70
C LEU A 83 -26.26 5.71 14.36
N ALA A 84 -27.59 5.65 14.18
CA ALA A 84 -28.19 5.18 12.94
C ALA A 84 -27.80 6.06 11.74
N LEU A 85 -27.84 7.38 11.90
CA LEU A 85 -27.52 8.32 10.84
C LEU A 85 -26.02 8.37 10.52
N THR A 86 -25.14 8.25 11.52
CA THR A 86 -23.70 8.10 11.28
C THR A 86 -23.39 6.80 10.52
N ALA A 87 -24.07 5.69 10.85
CA ALA A 87 -23.90 4.45 10.12
C ALA A 87 -24.37 4.57 8.66
N VAL A 88 -25.53 5.21 8.42
CA VAL A 88 -26.04 5.47 7.06
C VAL A 88 -25.08 6.35 6.27
N LEU A 89 -24.55 7.43 6.87
CA LEU A 89 -23.54 8.27 6.23
C LEU A 89 -22.27 7.47 5.91
N GLY A 90 -21.81 6.60 6.81
CA GLY A 90 -20.68 5.69 6.56
C GLY A 90 -20.91 4.78 5.34
N LEU A 91 -22.11 4.22 5.21
CA LEU A 91 -22.49 3.40 4.05
C LEU A 91 -22.50 4.21 2.74
N ILE A 92 -22.97 5.46 2.77
CA ILE A 92 -22.96 6.35 1.60
C ILE A 92 -21.51 6.62 1.16
N TRP A 93 -20.62 6.91 2.11
CA TRP A 93 -19.20 7.12 1.81
C TRP A 93 -18.53 5.86 1.27
N ALA A 94 -18.88 4.67 1.78
CA ALA A 94 -18.34 3.41 1.27
C ALA A 94 -18.84 3.10 -0.14
N ALA A 95 -20.09 3.45 -0.46
CA ALA A 95 -20.62 3.33 -1.81
C ALA A 95 -19.90 4.29 -2.79
N LEU A 96 -19.61 5.52 -2.36
CA LEU A 96 -18.78 6.44 -3.14
C LEU A 96 -17.35 5.90 -3.32
N ALA A 97 -16.78 5.29 -2.28
CA ALA A 97 -15.44 4.73 -2.36
C ALA A 97 -15.35 3.59 -3.38
N LEU A 98 -16.35 2.69 -3.38
CA LEU A 98 -16.50 1.65 -4.38
C LEU A 98 -16.65 2.24 -5.80
N LEU A 99 -17.49 3.26 -5.99
CA LEU A 99 -17.76 3.80 -7.32
C LEU A 99 -16.61 4.60 -7.94
N LEU A 100 -15.77 5.22 -7.11
CA LEU A 100 -14.72 6.12 -7.56
C LEU A 100 -13.32 5.49 -7.54
N TRP A 101 -13.10 4.49 -6.69
CA TRP A 101 -11.80 3.87 -6.46
C TRP A 101 -11.84 2.34 -6.40
N ASP A 102 -12.98 1.71 -6.71
CA ASP A 102 -13.16 0.24 -6.71
C ASP A 102 -12.84 -0.44 -5.36
N TRP A 103 -12.95 0.30 -4.26
CA TRP A 103 -12.66 -0.23 -2.94
C TRP A 103 -13.69 -1.29 -2.49
N PRO A 104 -13.26 -2.39 -1.85
CA PRO A 104 -14.15 -3.47 -1.44
C PRO A 104 -15.16 -3.02 -0.39
N PHE A 105 -16.43 -2.89 -0.80
CA PHE A 105 -17.51 -2.37 0.06
C PHE A 105 -17.64 -3.10 1.41
N THR A 106 -17.41 -4.41 1.42
CA THR A 106 -17.51 -5.27 2.61
C THR A 106 -16.51 -4.89 3.70
N THR A 107 -15.34 -4.36 3.34
CA THR A 107 -14.34 -3.87 4.31
C THR A 107 -14.48 -2.37 4.55
N THR A 108 -14.81 -1.59 3.52
CA THR A 108 -14.88 -0.12 3.64
C THR A 108 -16.09 0.35 4.45
N ALA A 109 -17.26 -0.28 4.27
CA ALA A 109 -18.48 0.06 4.98
C ALA A 109 -18.38 -0.02 6.51
N PRO A 110 -17.95 -1.15 7.11
CA PRO A 110 -17.81 -1.24 8.56
C PRO A 110 -16.74 -0.28 9.09
N LEU A 111 -15.66 -0.06 8.34
CA LEU A 111 -14.61 0.88 8.71
C LEU A 111 -15.17 2.31 8.83
N PHE A 112 -15.84 2.82 7.80
CA PHE A 112 -16.40 4.18 7.80
C PHE A 112 -17.52 4.35 8.83
N ALA A 113 -18.35 3.32 9.05
CA ALA A 113 -19.35 3.35 10.11
C ALA A 113 -18.70 3.42 11.51
N ALA A 114 -17.63 2.64 11.76
CA ALA A 114 -16.91 2.67 13.03
C ALA A 114 -16.23 4.03 13.29
N LEU A 115 -15.65 4.64 12.25
CA LEU A 115 -15.06 5.97 12.33
C LEU A 115 -16.09 7.05 12.69
N GLY A 116 -17.31 6.93 12.18
CA GLY A 116 -18.41 7.84 12.52
C GLY A 116 -18.93 7.70 13.95
N VAL A 117 -18.93 6.48 14.52
CA VAL A 117 -19.53 6.18 15.84
C VAL A 117 -18.68 6.65 17.03
N VAL A 118 -17.35 6.49 16.97
CA VAL A 118 -16.44 6.82 18.09
C VAL A 118 -16.51 8.31 18.50
N PRO A 119 -16.55 9.29 17.57
CA PRO A 119 -16.71 10.71 17.93
C PRO A 119 -18.01 11.03 18.66
N VAL A 120 -19.10 10.29 18.40
CA VAL A 120 -20.43 10.52 18.99
C VAL A 120 -20.39 10.30 20.50
N PHE A 121 -19.80 9.20 20.95
CA PHE A 121 -19.62 8.91 22.36
C PHE A 121 -18.65 9.88 23.04
N GLY A 122 -17.63 10.35 22.31
CA GLY A 122 -16.70 11.37 22.79
C GLY A 122 -17.37 12.74 23.04
N LEU A 123 -18.32 13.12 22.18
CA LEU A 123 -19.05 14.39 22.26
C LEU A 123 -19.96 14.48 23.48
N GLU A 124 -20.68 13.41 23.82
CA GLU A 124 -21.54 13.39 25.03
C GLU A 124 -20.71 13.54 26.31
N TRP A 125 -19.53 12.92 26.36
CA TRP A 125 -18.62 13.05 27.50
C TRP A 125 -18.03 14.46 27.61
N LEU A 126 -17.64 15.06 26.48
CA LEU A 126 -17.10 16.42 26.41
C LEU A 126 -18.12 17.49 26.78
N ARG A 127 -19.39 17.35 26.36
CA ARG A 127 -20.47 18.31 26.68
C ARG A 127 -20.77 18.44 28.17
N ARG A 128 -20.46 17.42 28.97
CA ARG A 128 -20.72 17.42 30.42
C ARG A 128 -19.68 18.17 31.24
N ARG A 129 -18.62 18.73 30.63
CA ARG A 129 -17.59 19.50 31.34
C ARG A 129 -17.33 20.85 30.67
N PRO A 130 -17.52 21.99 31.37
CA PRO A 130 -17.11 23.29 30.85
C PRO A 130 -15.59 23.36 30.86
N ARG A 131 -14.98 23.41 29.68
CA ARG A 131 -13.54 23.41 29.50
C ARG A 131 -13.16 24.37 28.37
N GLY A 132 -12.16 25.20 28.62
CA GLY A 132 -11.60 26.09 27.60
C GLY A 132 -11.04 25.30 26.41
N PRO A 133 -10.79 25.95 25.25
CA PRO A 133 -10.35 25.27 24.02
C PRO A 133 -9.11 24.38 24.22
N TRP A 134 -8.16 24.84 25.04
CA TRP A 134 -6.95 24.08 25.42
C TRP A 134 -7.23 22.75 26.12
N ALA A 135 -8.30 22.69 26.91
CA ALA A 135 -8.65 21.50 27.68
C ALA A 135 -9.38 20.43 26.84
N VAL A 136 -9.68 20.72 25.57
CA VAL A 136 -10.11 19.74 24.56
C VAL A 136 -8.95 19.39 23.62
N TRP A 137 -8.12 20.38 23.29
CA TRP A 137 -6.99 20.23 22.37
C TRP A 137 -5.91 19.29 22.91
N LEU A 138 -5.43 19.52 24.13
CA LEU A 138 -4.37 18.71 24.75
C LEU A 138 -4.76 17.22 24.86
N PRO A 139 -5.93 16.85 25.43
CA PRO A 139 -6.34 15.45 25.47
C PRO A 139 -6.52 14.82 24.08
N SER A 140 -7.02 15.58 23.10
CA SER A 140 -7.17 15.06 21.74
C SER A 140 -5.81 14.82 21.07
N LEU A 141 -4.82 15.68 21.32
CA LEU A 141 -3.44 15.48 20.86
C LEU A 141 -2.86 14.20 21.48
N PHE A 142 -2.92 14.06 22.81
CA PHE A 142 -2.42 12.86 23.49
C PHE A 142 -3.17 11.58 23.09
N ALA A 143 -4.48 11.64 22.87
CA ALA A 143 -5.25 10.51 22.37
C ALA A 143 -4.84 10.11 20.94
N SER A 144 -4.54 11.09 20.08
CA SER A 144 -4.03 10.85 18.72
C SER A 144 -2.67 10.20 18.74
N VAL A 145 -1.75 10.73 19.56
CA VAL A 145 -0.41 10.14 19.75
C VAL A 145 -0.50 8.74 20.37
N GLY A 146 -1.34 8.55 21.37
CA GLY A 146 -1.54 7.26 22.02
C GLY A 146 -2.11 6.21 21.07
N LEU A 147 -3.13 6.55 20.27
CA LEU A 147 -3.68 5.63 19.27
C LEU A 147 -2.65 5.33 18.17
N PHE A 148 -1.92 6.35 17.72
CA PHE A 148 -0.83 6.18 16.75
C PHE A 148 0.22 5.21 17.26
N LEU A 149 0.74 5.41 18.48
CA LEU A 149 1.72 4.53 19.10
C LEU A 149 1.17 3.11 19.28
N LEU A 150 -0.12 2.97 19.62
CA LEU A 150 -0.76 1.67 19.77
C LEU A 150 -0.84 0.93 18.44
N VAL A 151 -1.23 1.60 17.35
CA VAL A 151 -1.27 0.99 16.00
C VAL A 151 0.14 0.71 15.50
N PHE A 152 1.09 1.61 15.73
CA PHE A 152 2.49 1.42 15.34
C PHE A 152 3.13 0.24 16.06
N LEU A 153 3.07 0.23 17.39
CA LEU A 153 3.59 -0.88 18.19
C LEU A 153 2.84 -2.17 17.87
N GLY A 154 1.53 -2.11 17.64
CA GLY A 154 0.73 -3.26 17.21
C GLY A 154 1.17 -3.81 15.86
N GLY A 155 1.40 -2.93 14.87
CA GLY A 155 1.92 -3.29 13.55
C GLY A 155 3.31 -3.90 13.62
N VAL A 156 4.25 -3.23 14.30
CA VAL A 156 5.61 -3.75 14.54
C VAL A 156 5.57 -5.10 15.24
N LEU A 157 4.75 -5.24 16.30
CA LEU A 157 4.62 -6.50 17.01
C LEU A 157 4.02 -7.57 16.11
N ALA A 158 3.00 -7.25 15.31
CA ALA A 158 2.40 -8.17 14.36
C ALA A 158 3.38 -8.65 13.30
N THR A 159 4.28 -7.79 12.81
CA THR A 159 5.35 -8.19 11.87
C THR A 159 6.42 -9.04 12.57
N VAL A 160 6.94 -8.60 13.72
CA VAL A 160 7.99 -9.35 14.46
C VAL A 160 7.49 -10.71 14.96
N THR A 161 6.20 -10.84 15.26
CA THR A 161 5.58 -12.10 15.69
C THR A 161 5.14 -12.98 14.52
N GLY A 162 5.26 -12.51 13.27
CA GLY A 162 4.81 -13.23 12.07
C GLY A 162 3.29 -13.37 11.96
N ILE A 163 2.51 -12.55 12.68
CA ILE A 163 1.06 -12.48 12.51
C ILE A 163 0.72 -11.80 11.17
N LEU A 164 1.53 -10.82 10.77
CA LEU A 164 1.59 -10.33 9.40
C LEU A 164 2.72 -11.10 8.71
N GLU A 165 2.34 -12.06 7.87
CA GLU A 165 3.30 -12.77 7.03
C GLU A 165 3.91 -11.77 6.05
N GLU A 166 5.23 -11.60 6.13
CA GLU A 166 5.99 -10.86 5.13
C GLU A 166 5.93 -11.65 3.83
N TYR A 167 5.76 -10.95 2.71
CA TYR A 167 5.66 -11.60 1.41
C TYR A 167 6.91 -12.46 1.15
N GLU A 168 6.69 -13.75 0.89
CA GLU A 168 7.73 -14.71 0.53
C GLU A 168 7.64 -15.01 -0.97
N PRO A 169 8.62 -14.61 -1.79
CA PRO A 169 8.61 -14.86 -3.23
C PRO A 169 8.51 -16.37 -3.55
N PRO A 170 7.86 -16.75 -4.66
CA PRO A 170 7.70 -18.16 -5.01
C PRO A 170 9.06 -18.81 -5.32
N VAL A 171 9.29 -19.98 -4.74
CA VAL A 171 10.51 -20.76 -4.99
C VAL A 171 10.32 -21.63 -6.22
N LEU A 172 10.86 -21.18 -7.35
CA LEU A 172 10.75 -21.87 -8.63
C LEU A 172 12.02 -22.66 -8.95
N SER A 173 11.87 -23.94 -9.27
CA SER A 173 12.95 -24.73 -9.84
C SER A 173 13.25 -24.32 -11.29
N ALA A 174 14.45 -24.63 -11.78
CA ALA A 174 14.80 -24.40 -13.19
C ALA A 174 13.79 -25.03 -14.17
N GLY A 175 13.23 -26.20 -13.86
CA GLY A 175 12.19 -26.82 -14.69
C GLY A 175 10.84 -26.11 -14.64
N GLN A 176 10.53 -25.42 -13.53
CA GLN A 176 9.33 -24.57 -13.45
C GLN A 176 9.54 -23.23 -14.17
N LEU A 177 10.78 -22.75 -14.28
CA LEU A 177 11.10 -21.54 -15.03
C LEU A 177 11.08 -21.75 -16.55
N THR A 178 11.23 -22.98 -17.04
CA THR A 178 11.15 -23.22 -18.48
C THR A 178 9.74 -23.00 -19.01
N GLY A 179 9.66 -22.38 -20.18
CA GLY A 179 8.42 -21.98 -20.81
C GLY A 179 8.54 -20.60 -21.45
N THR A 180 7.39 -20.04 -21.83
CA THR A 180 7.30 -18.72 -22.44
C THR A 180 6.76 -17.74 -21.40
N TRP A 181 7.44 -16.61 -21.29
CA TRP A 181 7.12 -15.49 -20.42
C TRP A 181 6.79 -14.28 -21.29
N ARG A 182 5.69 -13.58 -20.99
CA ARG A 182 5.19 -12.45 -21.76
C ARG A 182 5.13 -11.19 -20.92
N GLY A 183 5.66 -10.12 -21.48
CA GLY A 183 5.54 -8.78 -20.93
C GLY A 183 4.69 -7.87 -21.78
N GLU A 184 4.72 -6.59 -21.41
CA GLU A 184 4.12 -5.52 -22.19
C GLU A 184 4.85 -5.31 -23.53
N GLU A 185 4.23 -4.51 -24.41
CA GLU A 185 4.83 -4.08 -25.69
C GLU A 185 5.25 -5.22 -26.65
N GLY A 186 4.77 -6.45 -26.41
CA GLY A 186 5.11 -7.61 -27.24
C GLY A 186 6.33 -8.39 -26.75
N ALA A 187 6.89 -8.04 -25.59
CA ALA A 187 8.02 -8.74 -25.01
C ALA A 187 7.71 -10.23 -24.78
N VAL A 188 8.55 -11.11 -25.34
CA VAL A 188 8.46 -12.56 -25.17
C VAL A 188 9.83 -13.13 -24.84
N LEU A 189 9.95 -13.71 -23.66
CA LEU A 189 11.14 -14.43 -23.21
C LEU A 189 10.82 -15.92 -23.11
N SER A 190 11.45 -16.74 -23.94
CA SER A 190 11.33 -18.20 -23.90
C SER A 190 12.56 -18.82 -23.24
N LEU A 191 12.36 -19.42 -22.08
CA LEU A 191 13.39 -20.12 -21.32
C LEU A 191 13.34 -21.62 -21.63
N GLY A 192 14.31 -22.08 -22.41
CA GLY A 192 14.46 -23.47 -22.81
C GLY A 192 15.15 -24.32 -21.77
N ALA A 193 14.83 -25.61 -21.74
CA ALA A 193 15.55 -26.60 -20.94
C ALA A 193 17.03 -26.65 -21.36
N GLY A 194 17.93 -26.72 -20.37
CA GLY A 194 19.38 -26.69 -20.62
C GLY A 194 19.99 -25.29 -20.72
N GLY A 195 19.26 -24.24 -20.34
CA GLY A 195 19.81 -22.89 -20.19
C GLY A 195 19.87 -22.08 -21.48
N ARG A 196 19.08 -22.42 -22.51
CA ARG A 196 18.94 -21.62 -23.75
C ARG A 196 17.81 -20.61 -23.58
N ALA A 197 18.02 -19.36 -23.97
CA ALA A 197 17.01 -18.31 -23.97
C ALA A 197 16.74 -17.81 -25.40
N GLU A 198 15.49 -17.51 -25.69
CA GLU A 198 15.07 -16.82 -26.92
C GLU A 198 14.25 -15.60 -26.53
N LEU A 199 14.55 -14.47 -27.15
CA LEU A 199 14.03 -13.16 -26.79
C LEU A 199 13.38 -12.53 -28.03
N THR A 200 12.23 -11.90 -27.82
CA THR A 200 11.58 -11.03 -28.81
C THR A 200 11.09 -9.79 -28.08
N ASP A 201 11.54 -8.61 -28.50
CA ASP A 201 11.22 -7.33 -27.88
C ASP A 201 11.41 -7.30 -26.35
N VAL A 202 12.38 -8.04 -25.81
CA VAL A 202 12.59 -8.13 -24.35
C VAL A 202 13.49 -6.98 -23.87
N PRO A 203 13.08 -6.21 -22.85
CA PRO A 203 13.93 -5.21 -22.22
C PRO A 203 15.19 -5.84 -21.60
N ALA A 204 16.35 -5.27 -21.89
CA ALA A 204 17.64 -5.69 -21.35
C ALA A 204 18.43 -4.46 -20.85
N GLU A 205 19.28 -4.68 -19.84
CA GLU A 205 20.16 -3.62 -19.32
C GLU A 205 20.93 -2.97 -20.47
N SER A 206 20.89 -1.64 -20.53
CA SER A 206 21.65 -0.90 -21.53
C SER A 206 23.14 -1.03 -21.21
N GLY A 207 23.99 -1.14 -22.24
CA GLY A 207 25.45 -1.20 -22.05
C GLY A 207 26.09 0.07 -21.49
N SER A 208 25.30 1.05 -21.05
CA SER A 208 25.79 2.27 -20.41
C SER A 208 26.09 2.02 -18.94
N ALA A 209 27.27 2.46 -18.50
CA ALA A 209 27.64 2.47 -17.07
C ALA A 209 26.86 3.52 -16.24
N ASP A 210 26.02 4.34 -16.88
CA ASP A 210 25.18 5.34 -16.24
C ASP A 210 23.77 4.77 -16.06
N GLN A 211 23.36 4.57 -14.81
CA GLN A 211 22.02 4.07 -14.44
C GLN A 211 20.91 5.07 -14.76
N ASN A 212 21.27 6.35 -15.03
CA ASN A 212 20.34 7.39 -15.44
C ASN A 212 20.38 7.67 -16.95
N ALA A 213 20.99 6.78 -17.73
CA ALA A 213 21.03 6.92 -19.18
C ALA A 213 19.62 6.78 -19.78
N GLU A 214 19.34 7.60 -20.79
CA GLU A 214 18.10 7.52 -21.57
C GLU A 214 18.41 6.96 -22.97
N PRO A 215 17.76 5.87 -23.41
CA PRO A 215 16.72 5.11 -22.70
C PRO A 215 17.29 4.24 -21.57
N ALA A 216 16.49 4.02 -20.51
CA ALA A 216 16.88 3.24 -19.32
C ALA A 216 17.21 1.76 -19.62
N PHE A 217 16.74 1.24 -20.75
CA PHE A 217 16.99 -0.12 -21.22
C PHE A 217 17.05 -0.18 -22.75
N ALA A 218 17.60 -1.28 -23.28
CA ALA A 218 17.54 -1.62 -24.70
C ALA A 218 16.46 -2.69 -24.93
N VAL A 219 15.69 -2.58 -26.01
CA VAL A 219 14.73 -3.62 -26.42
C VAL A 219 15.44 -4.59 -27.36
N CYS A 220 15.44 -5.88 -27.00
CA CYS A 220 16.31 -6.86 -27.64
C CYS A 220 15.56 -8.08 -28.19
N ASP A 221 15.98 -8.46 -29.40
CA ASP A 221 15.65 -9.72 -30.06
C ASP A 221 16.87 -10.64 -30.13
N GLY A 222 16.62 -11.94 -30.11
CA GLY A 222 17.63 -12.93 -30.48
C GLY A 222 17.68 -14.14 -29.57
N THR A 223 18.88 -14.72 -29.45
CA THR A 223 19.12 -15.90 -28.61
C THR A 223 20.19 -15.60 -27.57
N GLY A 224 20.18 -16.40 -26.53
CA GLY A 224 21.14 -16.31 -25.44
C GLY A 224 21.13 -17.53 -24.55
N THR A 225 21.68 -17.34 -23.36
CA THR A 225 21.66 -18.32 -22.29
C THR A 225 20.98 -17.75 -21.05
N TRP A 226 20.43 -18.64 -20.24
CA TRP A 226 19.90 -18.27 -18.94
C TRP A 226 20.35 -19.26 -17.87
N LEU A 227 20.40 -18.78 -16.63
CA LEU A 227 20.61 -19.61 -15.46
C LEU A 227 19.72 -19.11 -14.31
N LEU A 228 19.23 -20.05 -13.52
CA LEU A 228 18.60 -19.75 -12.23
C LEU A 228 19.72 -19.40 -11.25
N ASP A 229 19.62 -18.23 -10.67
CA ASP A 229 20.43 -17.81 -9.55
C ASP A 229 19.60 -17.89 -8.25
N ASP A 230 19.77 -18.99 -7.54
CA ASP A 230 19.11 -19.28 -6.26
C ASP A 230 19.93 -18.82 -5.04
N LYS A 231 21.15 -18.31 -5.25
CA LYS A 231 22.16 -18.08 -4.20
C LYS A 231 22.92 -16.77 -4.29
N GLY A 232 22.81 -16.03 -5.39
CA GLY A 232 23.76 -14.99 -5.78
C GLY A 232 23.30 -13.58 -5.44
N GLY A 233 23.80 -13.07 -4.31
CA GLY A 233 24.13 -11.65 -4.08
C GLY A 233 22.99 -10.62 -4.02
N HIS A 234 21.82 -10.91 -4.58
CA HIS A 234 20.66 -10.03 -4.64
C HIS A 234 19.63 -10.39 -3.57
N GLU A 235 18.75 -9.44 -3.23
CA GLU A 235 17.77 -9.59 -2.14
C GLU A 235 16.77 -10.74 -2.35
N ARG A 236 16.66 -11.28 -3.57
CA ARG A 236 15.82 -12.43 -3.92
C ARG A 236 16.37 -13.22 -5.10
N ALA A 237 15.92 -14.46 -5.25
CA ALA A 237 16.26 -15.34 -6.38
C ALA A 237 15.79 -14.77 -7.73
N GLY A 238 16.48 -15.16 -8.80
CA GLY A 238 16.22 -14.61 -10.13
C GLY A 238 16.77 -15.46 -11.26
N VAL A 239 16.48 -15.02 -12.47
CA VAL A 239 16.96 -15.58 -13.73
C VAL A 239 17.92 -14.58 -14.35
N VAL A 240 19.18 -15.00 -14.49
CA VAL A 240 20.19 -14.24 -15.21
C VAL A 240 20.09 -14.59 -16.68
N VAL A 241 19.78 -13.61 -17.53
CA VAL A 241 19.70 -13.79 -18.98
C VAL A 241 20.87 -13.08 -19.65
N ARG A 242 21.62 -13.82 -20.47
CA ARG A 242 22.78 -13.35 -21.23
C ARG A 242 22.50 -13.47 -22.71
N LEU A 243 22.51 -12.38 -23.45
CA LEU A 243 22.35 -12.40 -24.90
C LEU A 243 23.67 -12.75 -25.59
N ASP A 244 23.60 -13.47 -26.71
CA ASP A 244 24.77 -13.82 -27.52
C ASP A 244 25.19 -12.68 -28.49
N GLY A 245 24.35 -11.64 -28.63
CA GLY A 245 24.55 -10.51 -29.53
C GLY A 245 25.02 -9.22 -28.84
N GLU A 246 25.08 -8.12 -29.60
CA GLU A 246 25.44 -6.78 -29.07
C GLU A 246 24.26 -6.02 -28.47
N CYS A 247 23.05 -6.61 -28.44
CA CYS A 247 21.89 -5.96 -27.86
C CYS A 247 21.88 -6.13 -26.34
N GLY A 248 21.99 -5.01 -25.63
CA GLY A 248 21.94 -4.98 -24.16
C GLY A 248 23.12 -5.68 -23.48
N GLN A 249 23.01 -5.83 -22.16
CA GLN A 249 23.92 -6.59 -21.31
C GLN A 249 23.17 -7.73 -20.60
N GLU A 250 23.92 -8.50 -19.81
CA GLU A 250 23.34 -9.45 -18.86
C GLU A 250 22.26 -8.76 -18.01
N THR A 251 21.08 -9.36 -17.93
CA THR A 251 19.94 -8.79 -17.21
C THR A 251 19.46 -9.76 -16.14
N TYR A 252 19.31 -9.27 -14.91
CA TYR A 252 18.84 -10.05 -13.76
C TYR A 252 17.33 -9.90 -13.57
N TRP A 253 16.57 -10.90 -14.03
CA TRP A 253 15.12 -10.95 -13.86
C TRP A 253 14.77 -11.59 -12.52
N ARG A 254 14.29 -10.79 -11.57
CA ARG A 254 13.94 -11.25 -10.23
C ARG A 254 12.62 -12.04 -10.25
N ILE A 255 12.51 -13.05 -9.40
CA ILE A 255 11.27 -13.83 -9.26
C ILE A 255 10.31 -13.10 -8.30
N GLY A 256 9.04 -12.98 -8.72
CA GLY A 256 7.94 -12.39 -7.97
C GLY A 256 6.61 -13.11 -8.21
N GLY A 257 5.50 -12.48 -7.85
CA GLY A 257 4.15 -13.05 -7.97
C GLY A 257 3.81 -14.10 -6.90
N THR A 258 2.93 -15.03 -7.22
CA THR A 258 2.52 -16.10 -6.30
C THR A 258 2.97 -17.47 -6.79
N GLU A 259 2.84 -18.51 -5.95
CA GLU A 259 3.10 -19.89 -6.40
C GLU A 259 2.22 -20.30 -7.61
N SER A 260 0.98 -19.79 -7.67
CA SER A 260 0.04 -20.06 -8.75
C SER A 260 0.22 -19.15 -9.97
N GLU A 261 0.70 -17.93 -9.76
CA GLU A 261 0.85 -16.89 -10.78
C GLU A 261 2.23 -16.26 -10.63
N PRO A 262 3.31 -16.97 -11.02
CA PRO A 262 4.67 -16.48 -10.87
C PRO A 262 4.99 -15.41 -11.91
N GLU A 263 5.89 -14.51 -11.54
CA GLU A 263 6.33 -13.39 -12.37
C GLU A 263 7.86 -13.29 -12.41
N LEU A 264 8.38 -12.74 -13.50
CA LEU A 264 9.76 -12.28 -13.62
C LEU A 264 9.75 -10.77 -13.81
N PHE A 265 10.49 -10.03 -13.00
CA PHE A 265 10.51 -8.57 -13.12
C PHE A 265 11.92 -8.00 -13.01
N VAL A 266 12.11 -6.81 -13.58
CA VAL A 266 13.37 -6.08 -13.51
C VAL A 266 13.11 -4.57 -13.45
N PRO A 267 13.71 -3.84 -12.49
CA PRO A 267 13.77 -2.38 -12.52
C PRO A 267 14.84 -1.87 -13.48
N PHE A 268 14.49 -0.87 -14.28
CA PHE A 268 15.44 -0.08 -15.05
C PHE A 268 15.43 1.39 -14.63
N GLY A 269 16.56 2.08 -14.82
CA GLY A 269 16.66 3.52 -14.63
C GLY A 269 16.89 3.95 -13.18
N ASP A 270 16.26 5.06 -12.79
CA ASP A 270 16.42 5.71 -11.48
C ASP A 270 16.01 4.76 -10.34
N PRO A 271 16.90 4.42 -9.39
CA PRO A 271 16.56 3.55 -8.26
C PRO A 271 15.47 4.12 -7.34
N ASP A 272 15.25 5.44 -7.35
CA ASP A 272 14.20 6.08 -6.55
C ASP A 272 12.82 6.04 -7.26
N ALA A 273 12.80 5.82 -8.58
CA ALA A 273 11.58 5.73 -9.39
C ALA A 273 11.80 4.87 -10.65
N PRO A 274 12.04 3.55 -10.49
CA PRO A 274 12.45 2.72 -11.61
C PRO A 274 11.30 2.44 -12.57
N ASP A 275 11.63 2.29 -13.86
CA ASP A 275 10.74 1.71 -14.86
C ASP A 275 10.78 0.18 -14.69
N VAL A 276 9.73 -0.37 -14.08
CA VAL A 276 9.64 -1.80 -13.77
C VAL A 276 9.03 -2.55 -14.94
N ARG A 277 9.77 -3.51 -15.47
CA ARG A 277 9.28 -4.41 -16.53
C ARG A 277 8.97 -5.77 -15.94
N ILE A 278 7.77 -6.27 -16.26
CA ILE A 278 7.23 -7.52 -15.71
C ILE A 278 6.95 -8.48 -16.87
N LEU A 279 7.29 -9.75 -16.67
CA LEU A 279 6.94 -10.87 -17.52
C LEU A 279 6.11 -11.86 -16.72
N THR A 280 4.98 -12.25 -17.27
CA THR A 280 4.06 -13.23 -16.69
C THR A 280 4.18 -14.54 -17.45
N ARG A 281 3.92 -15.65 -16.78
CA ARG A 281 3.96 -16.97 -17.40
C ARG A 281 2.69 -17.27 -18.19
N ASP A 282 2.85 -17.84 -19.38
CA ASP A 282 1.76 -18.43 -20.18
C ASP A 282 1.10 -19.67 -19.55
#